data_AF-A0A8E0S6C9-F1
#
_entry.id   AF-A0A8E0S6C9-F1
#
_cell.length_a   1.000
_cell.length_b   1.000
_cell.length_c   1.000
_cell.angle_alpha   90.00
_cell.angle_beta   90.00
_cell.angle_gamma   90.00
#
_symmetry.space_group_name_H-M   'P 1'
#
loop_
_entity.id
_entity.type
_entity.pdbx_description
1 polymer ?
#
loop_
_entity_poly.entity_id
_entity_poly.type
_entity_poly.pdbx_seq_one_letter_code
_entity_poly.pdbx_strand_id
1 'polypeptide(L)'
;MFHFYRGAEEYGPFIGDWDEFVQMWLDGWIGSGDWRRVVPEWLAYARSCKQNDRRILCLSYESLVREPIKCVDRLRKFLIPHRSLDPEVAEAIGEHTTFERMRDNPQTNYEDMNGFASDFKFIRQGKISLQLNSIANELMINPSRFSFLSRPFC
;
A
#
# COMPACT_ATOMS: atom_id res chain seq x y z
N MET A 1 -6.65 4.90 -0.77
CA MET A 1 -7.81 4.63 0.09
C MET A 1 -9.00 5.55 -0.19
N PHE A 2 -8.88 6.88 -0.14
CA PHE A 2 -10.01 7.78 -0.47
C PHE A 2 -10.76 7.42 -1.77
N HIS A 3 -10.06 7.35 -2.90
CA HIS A 3 -10.67 6.98 -4.18
C HIS A 3 -11.28 5.56 -4.18
N PHE A 4 -10.67 4.64 -3.44
CA PHE A 4 -11.18 3.27 -3.32
C PHE A 4 -12.50 3.24 -2.56
N TYR A 5 -12.63 4.04 -1.50
CA TYR A 5 -13.90 4.22 -0.77
C TYR A 5 -14.97 4.89 -1.60
N ARG A 6 -14.59 5.78 -2.54
CA ARG A 6 -15.57 6.39 -3.45
C ARG A 6 -16.04 5.45 -4.57
N GLY A 7 -15.21 4.50 -4.96
CA GLY A 7 -15.42 3.70 -6.16
C GLY A 7 -15.76 2.23 -5.93
N ALA A 8 -15.42 1.63 -4.79
CA ALA A 8 -15.72 0.23 -4.48
C ALA A 8 -17.07 0.12 -3.77
N GLU A 9 -18.02 -0.59 -4.37
CA GLU A 9 -19.38 -0.77 -3.84
C GLU A 9 -19.42 -1.48 -2.49
N GLU A 10 -18.49 -2.43 -2.27
CA GLU A 10 -18.39 -3.21 -1.02
C GLU A 10 -18.19 -2.33 0.22
N TYR A 11 -17.47 -1.22 0.09
CA TYR A 11 -17.23 -0.29 1.19
C TYR A 11 -18.28 0.81 1.28
N GLY A 12 -19.30 0.76 0.39
CA GLY A 12 -20.25 1.84 0.11
C GLY A 12 -19.53 2.99 -0.58
N PRO A 13 -20.02 3.52 -1.72
CA PRO A 13 -19.38 4.67 -2.34
C PRO A 13 -19.45 5.84 -1.35
N PHE A 14 -18.32 6.14 -0.71
CA PHE A 14 -18.17 7.21 0.26
C PHE A 14 -18.51 8.54 -0.41
N ILE A 15 -19.51 9.24 0.13
CA ILE A 15 -20.06 10.48 -0.44
C ILE A 15 -19.37 11.72 0.16
N GLY A 16 -18.64 11.55 1.27
CA GLY A 16 -17.96 12.64 1.95
C GLY A 16 -16.76 13.22 1.20
N ASP A 17 -16.24 14.31 1.73
CA ASP A 17 -15.09 15.01 1.19
C ASP A 17 -13.75 14.44 1.70
N TRP A 18 -12.65 15.08 1.31
CA TRP A 18 -11.31 14.64 1.69
C TRP A 18 -11.04 14.76 3.20
N ASP A 19 -11.53 15.81 3.85
CA ASP A 19 -11.26 16.08 5.26
C ASP A 19 -12.04 15.09 6.14
N GLU A 20 -13.30 14.83 5.78
CA GLU A 20 -14.12 13.78 6.40
C GLU A 20 -13.46 12.40 6.25
N PHE A 21 -12.93 12.09 5.05
CA PHE A 21 -12.22 10.83 4.84
C PHE A 21 -10.95 10.73 5.69
N VAL A 22 -10.15 11.80 5.75
CA VAL A 22 -8.92 11.81 6.55
C VAL A 22 -9.25 11.60 8.03
N GLN A 23 -10.30 12.25 8.55
CA GLN A 23 -10.73 12.06 9.93
C GLN A 23 -11.16 10.61 10.19
N MET A 24 -12.01 10.05 9.33
CA MET A 24 -12.43 8.64 9.40
C MET A 24 -11.22 7.68 9.34
N TRP A 25 -10.25 7.96 8.48
CA TRP A 25 -9.01 7.18 8.35
C TRP A 25 -8.12 7.28 9.59
N LEU A 26 -8.03 8.46 10.21
CA LEU A 26 -7.29 8.71 11.46
C LEU A 26 -7.96 8.05 12.67
N ASP A 27 -9.29 7.98 12.69
CA ASP A 27 -10.05 7.30 13.74
C ASP A 27 -10.03 5.77 13.58
N GLY A 28 -9.45 5.27 12.48
CA GLY A 28 -9.36 3.84 12.18
C GLY A 28 -10.66 3.25 11.68
N TRP A 29 -11.62 4.08 11.26
CA TRP A 29 -12.94 3.70 10.76
C TRP A 29 -12.86 3.35 9.27
N ILE A 30 -11.93 2.47 8.94
CA ILE A 30 -11.71 1.95 7.59
C ILE A 30 -11.67 0.42 7.68
N GLY A 31 -12.01 -0.25 6.59
CA GLY A 31 -11.72 -1.65 6.34
C GLY A 31 -10.28 -1.99 6.72
N SER A 32 -10.13 -3.08 7.48
CA SER A 32 -8.89 -3.53 8.14
C SER A 32 -8.40 -2.69 9.34
N GLY A 33 -9.13 -1.63 9.74
CA GLY A 33 -8.93 -0.91 11.00
C GLY A 33 -7.76 0.07 11.05
N ASP A 34 -7.36 0.46 12.26
CA ASP A 34 -6.28 1.42 12.51
C ASP A 34 -4.89 0.83 12.19
N TRP A 35 -4.35 1.25 11.04
CA TRP A 35 -3.04 0.83 10.56
C TRP A 35 -1.90 1.18 11.53
N ARG A 36 -2.03 2.22 12.37
CA ARG A 36 -1.02 2.63 13.35
C ARG A 36 -0.84 1.59 14.45
N ARG A 37 -1.84 0.74 14.66
CA ARG A 37 -1.76 -0.41 15.56
C ARG A 37 -1.15 -1.62 14.86
N VAL A 38 -1.65 -1.94 13.67
CA VAL A 38 -1.32 -3.18 12.96
C VAL A 38 0.11 -3.15 12.38
N VAL A 39 0.51 -2.07 11.71
CA VAL A 39 1.79 -2.00 11.00
C VAL A 39 2.99 -2.13 11.95
N PRO A 40 3.08 -1.41 13.09
CA PRO A 40 4.21 -1.55 14.00
C PRO A 40 4.40 -2.96 14.57
N GLU A 41 3.31 -3.68 14.86
CA GLU A 41 3.34 -5.05 15.36
C GLU A 41 3.96 -6.01 14.33
N TRP A 42 3.50 -5.96 13.07
CA TRP A 42 4.08 -6.76 11.99
C TRP A 42 5.56 -6.42 11.74
N LEU A 43 5.92 -5.13 11.79
CA LEU A 43 7.31 -4.70 11.65
C LEU A 43 8.18 -5.16 12.82
N ALA A 44 7.65 -5.13 14.05
CA ALA A 44 8.35 -5.61 15.24
C ALA A 44 8.60 -7.12 15.15
N TYR A 45 7.59 -7.88 14.74
CA TYR A 45 7.71 -9.32 14.52
C TYR A 45 8.70 -9.65 13.39
N ALA A 46 8.63 -8.96 12.25
CA ALA A 46 9.60 -9.16 11.17
C ALA A 46 11.05 -8.83 11.58
N ARG A 47 11.26 -7.92 12.53
CA ARG A 47 12.57 -7.61 13.12
C ARG A 47 13.04 -8.62 14.16
N SER A 48 12.13 -9.29 14.86
CA SER A 48 12.49 -10.29 15.88
C SER A 48 12.89 -11.65 15.29
N CYS A 49 12.48 -11.95 14.06
CA CYS A 49 12.93 -13.14 13.35
C CYS A 49 14.45 -13.11 13.12
N LYS A 50 15.15 -14.19 13.50
CA LYS A 50 16.57 -14.37 13.16
C LYS A 50 16.75 -14.41 11.65
N GLN A 51 17.90 -13.96 11.15
CA GLN A 51 18.20 -13.87 9.71
C GLN A 51 17.92 -15.19 8.95
N ASN A 52 18.16 -16.34 9.58
CA ASN A 52 17.98 -17.68 9.00
C ASN A 52 16.57 -18.29 9.20
N ASP A 53 15.68 -17.64 9.96
CA ASP A 53 14.26 -18.04 10.16
C ASP A 53 13.33 -16.85 9.83
N ARG A 54 13.75 -16.00 8.89
CA ARG A 54 12.91 -14.89 8.41
C ARG A 54 11.75 -15.47 7.61
N ARG A 55 10.55 -15.42 8.20
CA ARG A 55 9.29 -15.82 7.55
C ARG A 55 8.54 -14.65 6.89
N ILE A 56 9.07 -13.43 7.03
CA ILE A 56 8.45 -12.21 6.51
C ILE A 56 9.51 -11.36 5.82
N LEU A 57 9.19 -10.91 4.60
CA LEU A 57 9.95 -9.91 3.87
C LEU A 57 9.20 -8.58 3.90
N CYS A 58 9.76 -7.58 4.57
CA CYS A 58 9.22 -6.22 4.54
C CYS A 58 9.80 -5.44 3.35
N LEU A 59 8.91 -4.96 2.48
CA LEU A 59 9.21 -4.02 1.40
C LEU A 59 8.33 -2.78 1.57
N SER A 60 8.90 -1.59 1.36
CA SER A 60 8.10 -0.37 1.28
C SER A 60 7.74 -0.08 -0.18
N TYR A 61 6.63 0.62 -0.37
CA TYR A 61 6.21 1.07 -1.69
C TYR A 61 7.25 1.98 -2.34
N GLU A 62 7.93 2.83 -1.56
CA GLU A 62 8.98 3.71 -2.06
C GLU A 62 10.17 2.92 -2.63
N SER A 63 10.57 1.81 -1.99
CA SER A 63 11.62 0.95 -2.52
C SER A 63 11.16 0.25 -3.80
N LEU A 64 9.90 -0.18 -3.89
CA LEU A 64 9.35 -0.78 -5.10
C LEU A 64 9.38 0.20 -6.29
N VAL A 65 9.09 1.48 -6.04
CA VAL A 65 9.10 2.50 -7.09
C VAL A 65 10.52 2.97 -7.43
N ARG A 66 11.39 3.18 -6.44
CA ARG A 66 12.75 3.72 -6.66
C ARG A 66 13.75 2.68 -7.13
N GLU A 67 13.64 1.46 -6.63
CA GLU A 67 14.64 0.41 -6.80
C GLU A 67 13.98 -0.96 -7.10
N PRO A 68 13.10 -1.06 -8.12
CA PRO A 68 12.28 -2.25 -8.38
C PRO A 68 13.13 -3.52 -8.53
N ILE A 69 14.24 -3.46 -9.27
CA ILE A 69 15.13 -4.62 -9.47
C ILE A 69 15.79 -5.09 -8.17
N LYS A 70 16.12 -4.17 -7.25
CA LYS A 70 16.63 -4.54 -5.92
C LYS A 70 15.53 -5.20 -5.08
N CYS A 71 14.29 -4.76 -5.20
CA CYS A 71 13.14 -5.42 -4.57
C CYS A 71 12.92 -6.83 -5.14
N VAL A 72 13.05 -7.02 -6.45
CA VAL A 72 12.99 -8.35 -7.10
C VAL A 72 14.09 -9.26 -6.58
N ASP A 73 15.33 -8.80 -6.48
CA ASP A 73 16.43 -9.60 -5.91
C ASP A 73 16.20 -9.94 -4.43
N ARG A 74 15.67 -9.00 -3.63
CA ARG A 74 15.28 -9.26 -2.23
C ARG A 74 14.18 -10.32 -2.14
N LEU A 75 13.18 -10.26 -3.02
CA LEU A 75 12.10 -11.25 -3.10
C LEU A 75 12.63 -12.63 -3.53
N ARG A 76 13.53 -12.67 -4.52
CA ARG A 76 14.23 -13.89 -4.94
C ARG A 76 15.03 -14.50 -3.79
N LYS A 77 15.83 -13.70 -3.08
CA LYS A 77 16.59 -14.12 -1.88
C LYS A 77 15.69 -14.73 -0.82
N PHE A 78 14.48 -14.20 -0.67
CA PHE A 78 13.51 -14.65 0.30
C PHE A 78 12.81 -15.96 -0.11
N LEU A 79 12.33 -16.07 -1.36
CA LEU A 79 11.54 -17.22 -1.83
C LEU A 79 12.41 -18.41 -2.26
N ILE A 80 13.52 -18.16 -2.94
CA ILE A 80 14.36 -19.18 -3.57
C ILE A 80 15.86 -18.93 -3.30
N PRO A 81 16.30 -18.92 -2.03
CA PRO A 81 17.63 -18.44 -1.63
C PRO A 81 18.80 -19.09 -2.40
N HIS A 82 18.69 -20.38 -2.73
CA HIS A 82 19.72 -21.18 -3.39
C HIS A 82 19.70 -21.15 -4.93
N ARG A 83 18.86 -20.30 -5.55
CA ARG A 83 18.78 -20.17 -7.01
C ARG A 83 19.08 -18.75 -7.47
N SER A 84 19.94 -18.59 -8.47
CA SER A 84 20.06 -17.31 -9.16
C SER A 84 18.79 -17.01 -9.96
N LEU A 85 18.46 -15.73 -10.09
CA LEU A 85 17.45 -15.30 -11.04
C LEU A 85 18.14 -15.13 -12.39
N ASP A 86 17.58 -15.74 -13.43
CA ASP A 86 18.04 -15.54 -14.80
C ASP A 86 17.91 -14.04 -15.15
N PRO A 87 18.95 -13.40 -15.73
CA PRO A 87 18.88 -12.01 -16.18
C PRO A 87 17.66 -11.70 -17.06
N GLU A 88 17.30 -12.59 -17.99
CA GLU A 88 16.15 -12.39 -18.89
C GLU A 88 14.84 -12.40 -18.10
N VAL A 89 14.73 -13.26 -17.08
CA VAL A 89 13.57 -13.30 -16.19
C VAL A 89 13.50 -12.03 -15.32
N ALA A 90 14.64 -11.54 -14.83
CA ALA A 90 14.70 -10.31 -14.05
C ALA A 90 14.25 -9.08 -14.88
N GLU A 91 14.68 -9.02 -16.14
CA GLU A 91 14.26 -8.00 -17.09
C GLU A 91 12.76 -8.08 -17.38
N ALA A 92 12.25 -9.28 -17.68
CA ALA A 92 10.83 -9.50 -17.92
C ALA A 92 9.96 -9.09 -16.72
N ILE A 93 10.37 -9.44 -15.48
CA ILE A 93 9.68 -8.98 -14.28
C ILE A 93 9.69 -7.45 -14.20
N GLY A 94 10.84 -6.82 -14.43
CA GLY A 94 10.98 -5.37 -14.43
C GLY A 94 10.02 -4.70 -15.42
N GLU A 95 9.96 -5.19 -16.66
CA GLU A 95 9.07 -4.68 -17.70
C GLU A 95 7.59 -4.86 -17.35
N HIS A 96 7.18 -6.08 -16.97
CA HIS A 96 5.78 -6.40 -16.69
C HIS A 96 5.23 -5.72 -15.43
N THR A 97 6.11 -5.36 -14.49
CA THR A 97 5.73 -4.66 -13.26
C THR A 97 5.83 -3.13 -13.34
N THR A 98 6.11 -2.58 -14.52
CA THR A 98 6.01 -1.12 -14.74
C THR A 98 4.58 -0.63 -14.52
N PHE A 99 4.44 0.61 -14.08
CA PHE A 99 3.14 1.20 -13.80
C PHE A 99 2.22 1.17 -15.02
N GLU A 100 2.76 1.54 -16.19
CA GLU A 100 2.03 1.58 -17.45
C GLU A 100 1.57 0.17 -17.85
N ARG A 101 2.46 -0.83 -17.79
CA ARG A 101 2.10 -2.21 -18.13
C ARG A 101 1.06 -2.79 -17.19
N MET A 102 1.14 -2.53 -15.89
CA MET A 102 0.13 -3.00 -14.94
C MET A 102 -1.20 -2.26 -15.12
N ARG A 103 -1.18 -0.95 -15.36
CA ARG A 103 -2.39 -0.13 -15.59
C ARG A 103 -3.15 -0.59 -16.83
N ASP A 104 -2.43 -0.91 -17.90
CA ASP A 104 -3.04 -1.24 -19.19
C ASP A 104 -3.32 -2.75 -19.35
N ASN A 105 -2.95 -3.58 -18.36
CA ASN A 105 -3.21 -5.02 -18.38
C ASN A 105 -4.58 -5.35 -17.72
N PRO A 106 -5.54 -5.93 -18.49
CA PRO A 106 -6.86 -6.31 -17.98
C PRO A 106 -6.85 -7.25 -16.77
N GLN A 107 -5.79 -8.08 -16.65
CA GLN A 107 -5.67 -9.02 -15.53
C GLN A 107 -5.24 -8.35 -14.21
N THR A 108 -4.81 -7.09 -14.25
CA THR A 108 -4.30 -6.37 -13.06
C THR A 108 -4.98 -5.04 -12.80
N ASN A 109 -5.68 -4.47 -13.79
CA ASN A 109 -6.26 -3.13 -13.69
C ASN A 109 -7.70 -3.09 -13.12
N TYR A 110 -8.32 -4.27 -12.92
CA TYR A 110 -9.66 -4.45 -12.36
C TYR A 110 -10.79 -3.77 -13.15
N GLU A 111 -10.59 -3.46 -14.43
CA GLU A 111 -11.63 -2.81 -15.24
C GLU A 111 -12.78 -3.75 -15.60
N ASP A 112 -12.52 -5.05 -15.70
CA ASP A 112 -13.53 -6.09 -16.00
C ASP A 112 -14.21 -6.65 -14.73
N MET A 113 -13.91 -6.09 -13.55
CA MET A 113 -14.44 -6.57 -12.27
C MET A 113 -15.73 -5.84 -11.89
N ASN A 114 -16.75 -6.60 -11.50
CA ASN A 114 -17.97 -6.05 -10.91
C ASN A 114 -17.70 -5.49 -9.51
N GLY A 115 -18.58 -4.60 -9.03
CA GLY A 115 -18.48 -4.00 -7.69
C GLY A 115 -17.66 -2.71 -7.63
N PHE A 116 -17.35 -2.12 -8.80
CA PHE A 116 -16.70 -0.82 -8.91
C PHE A 116 -17.54 0.15 -9.74
N ALA A 117 -17.56 1.43 -9.35
CA ALA A 117 -18.18 2.50 -10.11
C ALA A 117 -17.56 2.60 -11.52
N SER A 118 -18.36 2.98 -12.52
CA SER A 118 -17.95 2.96 -13.93
C SER A 118 -16.75 3.85 -14.28
N ASP A 119 -16.54 4.93 -13.53
CA ASP A 119 -15.43 5.87 -13.69
C ASP A 119 -14.25 5.57 -12.73
N PHE A 120 -14.36 4.51 -11.92
CA PHE A 120 -13.31 4.11 -11.00
C PHE A 120 -12.12 3.51 -11.74
N LYS A 121 -10.91 3.95 -11.38
CA LYS A 121 -9.64 3.38 -11.86
C LYS A 121 -8.84 2.86 -10.67
N PHE A 122 -8.65 1.54 -10.62
CA PHE A 122 -7.90 0.88 -9.55
C PHE A 122 -6.42 1.30 -9.55
N ILE A 123 -5.78 1.25 -10.73
CA ILE A 123 -4.39 1.71 -10.92
C ILE A 123 -4.40 3.17 -11.37
N ARG A 124 -4.01 4.09 -10.46
CA ARG A 124 -4.29 5.53 -10.64
C ARG A 124 -3.09 6.39 -11.03
N GLN A 125 -2.00 6.39 -10.25
CA GLN A 125 -0.86 7.30 -10.47
C GLN A 125 0.52 6.67 -10.34
N GLY A 126 0.72 5.62 -9.54
CA GLY A 126 2.01 4.93 -9.46
C GLY A 126 3.17 5.75 -8.90
N LYS A 127 2.89 6.86 -8.20
CA LYS A 127 3.90 7.83 -7.75
C LYS A 127 3.98 7.92 -6.23
N ILE A 128 5.17 8.24 -5.73
CA ILE A 128 5.40 8.57 -4.33
C ILE A 128 4.93 10.00 -4.10
N SER A 129 3.94 10.21 -3.23
CA SER A 129 3.49 11.55 -2.84
C SER A 129 4.23 12.01 -1.58
N LEU A 130 5.04 13.07 -1.71
CA LEU A 130 5.79 13.63 -0.59
C LEU A 130 4.87 14.16 0.52
N GLN A 131 3.73 14.75 0.15
CA GLN A 131 2.78 15.34 1.09
C GLN A 131 2.11 14.26 1.97
N LEU A 132 1.61 13.19 1.37
CA LEU A 132 0.99 12.08 2.11
C LEU A 132 2.02 11.34 2.96
N ASN A 133 3.25 11.17 2.46
CA ASN A 133 4.33 10.57 3.24
C ASN A 133 4.71 11.43 4.45
N SER A 134 4.74 12.76 4.31
CA SER A 134 4.98 13.65 5.45
C SER A 134 3.91 13.47 6.53
N ILE A 135 2.62 13.44 6.13
CA ILE A 135 1.50 13.24 7.06
C ILE A 135 1.61 11.87 7.76
N ALA A 136 1.82 10.79 7.01
CA ALA A 136 1.93 9.45 7.57
C ALA A 136 3.13 9.30 8.54
N ASN A 137 4.28 9.88 8.19
CA ASN A 137 5.46 9.87 9.05
C ASN A 137 5.23 10.69 10.33
N GLU A 138 4.63 11.86 10.22
CA GLU A 138 4.29 12.68 11.38
C GLU A 138 3.33 11.96 12.34
N LEU A 139 2.32 11.28 11.79
CA LEU A 139 1.35 10.48 12.57
C LEU A 139 1.98 9.26 13.25
N MET A 140 2.97 8.62 12.63
CA MET A 140 3.73 7.53 13.24
C MET A 140 4.63 8.00 14.37
N ILE A 141 5.17 9.22 14.28
CA ILE A 141 6.10 9.78 15.27
C ILE A 141 5.35 10.43 16.43
N ASN A 142 4.22 11.08 16.17
CA ASN A 142 3.47 11.84 17.17
C ASN A 142 1.94 11.66 17.02
N PRO A 143 1.39 10.48 17.39
CA PRO A 143 -0.02 10.15 17.21
C PRO A 143 -0.98 11.07 17.99
N SER A 144 -0.51 11.70 19.06
CA SER A 144 -1.27 12.64 19.90
C SER A 144 -1.37 14.06 19.32
N ARG A 145 -0.67 14.39 18.24
CA ARG A 145 -0.74 15.74 17.62
C ARG A 145 -2.05 16.00 16.87
N PHE A 146 -2.76 14.95 16.47
CA PHE A 146 -4.02 15.04 15.72
C PHE A 146 -5.27 14.69 16.54
N SER A 147 -5.14 14.48 17.86
CA SER A 147 -6.29 14.33 18.78
C SER A 147 -7.11 15.61 18.97
N PHE A 148 -6.77 16.71 18.28
CA PHE A 148 -7.55 17.94 18.24
C PHE A 148 -8.58 17.97 17.10
N LEU A 149 -8.57 16.99 16.19
CA LEU A 149 -9.58 16.87 15.12
C LEU A 149 -10.69 15.87 15.44
N SER A 150 -10.51 15.04 16.48
CA SER A 150 -11.60 14.28 17.09
C SER A 150 -12.52 15.24 17.84
N ARG A 151 -13.40 15.95 17.13
CA ARG A 151 -14.58 16.53 17.76
C ARG A 151 -15.41 15.37 18.33
N PRO A 152 -15.81 15.39 19.61
CA PRO A 152 -16.85 14.49 20.04
C PRO A 152 -18.10 14.82 19.25
N PHE A 153 -18.61 13.88 18.47
CA PHE A 153 -19.99 13.93 18.03
C PHE A 153 -20.87 13.66 19.27
N CYS A 154 -21.31 14.73 19.90
CA CYS A 154 -22.52 14.84 20.74
C CYS A 154 -23.15 16.20 20.47
#